data_AF-A0A9N7R8E6-F1
#
_entry.id   AF-A0A9N7R8E6-F1
#
_cell.length_a   1.000
_cell.length_b   1.000
_cell.length_c   1.000
_cell.angle_alpha   90.00
_cell.angle_beta   90.00
_cell.angle_gamma   90.00
#
_symmetry.space_group_name_H-M   'P 1'
#
loop_
_entity.id
_entity.type
_entity.pdbx_description
1 polymer ?
#
loop_
_entity_poly.entity_id
_entity_poly.type
_entity_poly.pdbx_seq_one_letter_code
_entity_poly.pdbx_strand_id
1 'polypeptide(L)'
;MHPMTILILFLMSSSSFSIGAGTTFTVLLAGQSNMAGRGGLNGAGVWDRFVPPESEPPIPDSVIRLSPDLTWERASEPLHRGLDFTVQEPKLGIGPGMPFATALLRHVDPLNTGTVTVALVPAAQGGTSIVQWQRGNNTAYINLLARAEAASRWFQMS
;
A
#
# COMPACT_ATOMS: atom_id res chain seq x y z
N MET A 1 -53.01 -16.70 -6.57
CA MET A 1 -51.99 -15.70 -6.21
C MET A 1 -50.63 -16.35 -6.42
N HIS A 2 -49.96 -16.08 -7.54
CA HIS A 2 -48.62 -16.63 -7.81
C HIS A 2 -47.56 -15.71 -7.19
N PRO A 3 -46.54 -16.25 -6.50
CA PRO A 3 -45.44 -15.44 -6.02
C PRO A 3 -44.53 -15.07 -7.19
N MET A 4 -44.37 -13.77 -7.45
CA MET A 4 -43.34 -13.27 -8.38
C MET A 4 -41.99 -13.39 -7.70
N THR A 5 -41.13 -14.25 -8.23
CA THR A 5 -39.73 -14.33 -7.82
C THR A 5 -38.97 -13.16 -8.44
N ILE A 6 -38.56 -12.18 -7.61
CA ILE A 6 -37.69 -11.08 -8.03
C ILE A 6 -36.25 -11.61 -8.04
N LEU A 7 -35.67 -11.72 -9.24
CA LEU A 7 -34.25 -12.02 -9.43
C LEU A 7 -33.44 -10.73 -9.20
N ILE A 8 -32.76 -10.62 -8.06
CA ILE A 8 -31.80 -9.53 -7.79
C ILE A 8 -30.45 -9.92 -8.40
N LEU A 9 -30.09 -9.27 -9.51
CA LEU A 9 -28.80 -9.43 -10.17
C LEU A 9 -27.74 -8.60 -9.43
N PHE A 10 -26.92 -9.24 -8.60
CA PHE A 10 -25.71 -8.60 -8.05
C PHE A 10 -24.67 -8.48 -9.16
N LEU A 11 -24.54 -7.29 -9.77
CA LEU A 11 -23.38 -6.95 -10.58
C LEU A 11 -22.16 -6.81 -9.66
N MET A 12 -21.42 -7.90 -9.47
CA MET A 12 -20.05 -7.84 -8.96
C MET A 12 -19.18 -7.25 -10.07
N SER A 13 -19.08 -5.93 -10.12
CA SER A 13 -18.05 -5.24 -10.91
C SER A 13 -16.68 -5.60 -10.31
N SER A 14 -16.06 -6.65 -10.83
CA SER A 14 -14.65 -6.92 -10.59
C SER A 14 -13.87 -5.90 -11.42
N SER A 15 -13.46 -4.80 -10.79
CA SER A 15 -12.49 -3.89 -11.37
C SER A 15 -11.21 -4.68 -11.59
N SER A 16 -10.99 -5.14 -12.82
CA SER A 16 -9.76 -5.82 -13.20
C SER A 16 -8.66 -4.76 -13.21
N PHE A 17 -7.80 -4.78 -12.20
CA PHE A 17 -6.62 -3.93 -12.16
C PHE A 17 -5.60 -4.53 -13.12
N SER A 18 -5.42 -3.92 -14.28
CA SER A 18 -4.39 -4.30 -15.25
C SER A 18 -3.15 -3.46 -14.98
N ILE A 19 -2.03 -4.09 -14.61
CA ILE A 19 -0.73 -3.45 -14.76
C ILE A 19 -0.47 -3.41 -16.27
N GLY A 20 -0.57 -2.23 -16.87
CA GLY A 20 -0.34 -2.05 -18.30
C GLY A 20 1.08 -2.43 -18.71
N ALA A 21 1.31 -2.60 -20.02
CA ALA A 21 2.60 -2.93 -20.65
C ALA A 21 3.65 -1.81 -20.53
N GLY A 22 3.91 -1.38 -19.29
CA GLY A 22 4.72 -0.24 -18.91
C GLY A 22 5.79 -0.60 -17.88
N THR A 23 6.55 0.40 -17.43
CA THR A 23 7.60 0.21 -16.43
C THR A 23 7.00 0.19 -15.03
N THR A 24 7.34 -0.81 -14.22
CA THR A 24 6.95 -0.83 -12.80
C THR A 24 8.15 -0.64 -11.88
N PHE A 25 8.07 0.35 -11.00
CA PHE A 25 9.01 0.53 -9.89
C PHE A 25 8.45 -0.12 -8.62
N THR A 26 8.99 -1.27 -8.22
CA THR A 26 8.62 -1.91 -6.95
C THR A 26 9.48 -1.37 -5.82
N VAL A 27 8.85 -0.85 -4.76
CA VAL A 27 9.55 -0.19 -3.65
C VAL A 27 9.10 -0.77 -2.31
N LEU A 28 10.05 -1.34 -1.59
CA LEU A 28 9.85 -1.94 -0.27
C LEU A 28 9.99 -0.88 0.82
N LEU A 29 8.92 -0.68 1.60
CA LEU A 29 8.87 0.33 2.67
C LEU A 29 9.08 -0.35 4.02
N ALA A 30 10.33 -0.44 4.44
CA ALA A 30 10.76 -1.09 5.68
C ALA A 30 11.16 -0.07 6.76
N GLY A 31 11.10 -0.49 8.02
CA GLY A 31 11.52 0.32 9.16
C GLY A 31 10.48 0.36 10.26
N GLN A 32 10.47 1.44 11.04
CA GLN A 32 9.61 1.57 12.23
C GLN A 32 8.44 2.55 12.02
N SER A 33 7.92 3.13 13.10
CA SER A 33 6.71 3.98 13.12
C SER A 33 6.76 5.15 12.13
N ASN A 34 7.90 5.81 11.96
CA ASN A 34 8.02 6.95 11.03
C ASN A 34 7.90 6.53 9.56
N MET A 35 8.29 5.30 9.20
CA MET A 35 8.01 4.73 7.87
C MET A 35 6.57 4.23 7.79
N ALA A 36 6.06 3.62 8.86
CA ALA A 36 4.68 3.15 8.92
C ALA A 36 3.67 4.29 8.72
N GLY A 37 4.00 5.47 9.24
CA GLY A 37 3.22 6.69 9.15
C GLY A 37 2.68 7.11 10.52
N ARG A 38 2.93 8.37 10.90
CA ARG A 38 2.45 9.01 12.14
C ARG A 38 2.05 10.47 11.93
N GLY A 39 2.12 10.98 10.69
CA GLY A 39 1.71 12.35 10.38
C GLY A 39 0.21 12.55 10.55
N GLY A 40 -0.20 13.69 11.09
CA GLY A 40 -1.61 14.02 11.34
C GLY A 40 -2.25 13.31 12.54
N LEU A 41 -1.47 12.58 13.34
CA LEU A 41 -1.97 12.00 14.59
C LEU A 41 -2.10 13.06 15.68
N ASN A 42 -3.25 13.12 16.35
CA ASN A 42 -3.44 13.93 17.55
C ASN A 42 -2.90 13.23 18.81
N GLY A 43 -3.01 13.89 19.98
CA GLY A 43 -2.55 13.34 21.26
C GLY A 43 -3.20 12.00 21.68
N ALA A 44 -4.39 11.69 21.15
CA ALA A 44 -5.07 10.41 21.36
C ALA A 44 -4.61 9.32 20.37
N GLY A 45 -3.82 9.68 19.34
CA GLY A 45 -3.40 8.77 18.28
C GLY A 45 -4.42 8.58 17.17
N VAL A 46 -5.36 9.53 17.02
CA VAL A 46 -6.34 9.55 15.92
C VAL A 46 -5.80 10.42 14.79
N TRP A 47 -5.81 9.89 13.57
CA TRP A 47 -5.42 10.63 12.37
C TRP A 47 -6.49 11.63 11.95
N ASP A 48 -6.09 12.86 11.66
CA ASP A 48 -6.92 13.95 11.15
C ASP A 48 -7.50 13.71 9.74
N ARG A 49 -7.06 12.64 9.06
CA ARG A 49 -7.42 12.28 7.67
C ARG A 49 -6.98 13.30 6.62
N PHE A 50 -6.13 14.25 6.98
CA PHE A 50 -5.56 15.18 6.03
C PHE A 50 -4.51 14.46 5.18
N VAL A 51 -4.71 14.47 3.86
CA VAL A 51 -3.74 13.98 2.87
C VAL A 51 -3.17 15.21 2.15
N PRO A 52 -1.85 15.46 2.22
CA PRO A 52 -1.26 16.59 1.52
C PRO A 52 -1.21 16.33 0.00
N PRO A 53 -1.27 17.37 -0.85
CA PRO A 53 -1.29 17.21 -2.31
C PRO A 53 -0.08 16.47 -2.89
N GLU A 54 1.07 16.50 -2.20
CA GLU A 54 2.25 15.75 -2.57
C GLU A 54 2.03 14.24 -2.48
N SER A 55 1.08 13.79 -1.63
CA SER A 55 0.69 12.38 -1.49
C SER A 55 -0.39 11.96 -2.48
N GLU A 56 -0.84 12.86 -3.37
CA GLU A 56 -1.81 12.55 -4.41
C GLU A 56 -1.10 12.28 -5.75
N PRO A 57 -1.21 11.05 -6.30
CA PRO A 57 -0.57 10.73 -7.56
C PRO A 57 -1.26 11.45 -8.73
N PRO A 58 -0.52 11.80 -9.80
CA PRO A 58 -1.05 12.61 -10.90
C PRO A 58 -2.07 11.87 -11.77
N ILE A 59 -2.02 10.53 -11.79
CA ILE A 59 -2.95 9.67 -12.54
C ILE A 59 -3.58 8.67 -11.56
N PRO A 60 -4.90 8.43 -11.61
CA PRO A 60 -5.52 7.33 -10.88
C PRO A 60 -4.80 6.01 -11.15
N ASP A 61 -4.63 5.17 -10.13
CA ASP A 61 -4.05 3.82 -10.27
C ASP A 61 -2.57 3.75 -10.68
N SER A 62 -1.88 4.89 -10.89
CA SER A 62 -0.43 4.93 -11.14
C SER A 62 0.44 4.56 -9.92
N VAL A 63 -0.16 4.56 -8.72
CA VAL A 63 0.48 4.06 -7.50
C VAL A 63 -0.40 2.97 -6.89
N ILE A 64 0.18 1.79 -6.70
CA ILE A 64 -0.45 0.64 -6.07
C ILE A 64 0.27 0.22 -4.80
N ARG A 65 -0.44 -0.51 -3.96
CA ARG A 65 0.03 -1.01 -2.69
C ARG A 65 -0.24 -2.51 -2.59
N LEU A 66 0.72 -3.27 -2.08
CA LEU A 66 0.47 -4.65 -1.70
C LEU A 66 -0.34 -4.65 -0.40
N SER A 67 -1.55 -5.20 -0.43
CA SER A 67 -2.46 -5.31 0.71
C SER A 67 -1.96 -6.33 1.75
N PRO A 68 -2.59 -6.40 2.95
CA PRO A 68 -2.35 -7.49 3.90
C PRO A 68 -2.64 -8.88 3.31
N ASP A 69 -3.63 -8.98 2.43
CA ASP A 69 -4.05 -10.21 1.75
C ASP A 69 -3.15 -10.58 0.55
N LEU A 70 -2.02 -9.90 0.40
CA LEU A 70 -1.05 -10.10 -0.68
C LEU A 70 -1.63 -9.87 -2.09
N THR A 71 -2.59 -8.96 -2.19
CA THR A 71 -3.19 -8.49 -3.45
C THR A 71 -2.79 -7.05 -3.73
N TRP A 72 -2.67 -6.67 -5.00
CA TRP A 72 -2.42 -5.28 -5.36
C TRP A 72 -3.73 -4.48 -5.34
N GLU A 73 -3.69 -3.33 -4.70
CA GLU A 73 -4.81 -2.37 -4.65
C GLU A 73 -4.31 -0.95 -4.92
N ARG A 74 -5.23 -0.03 -5.26
CA ARG A 74 -4.94 1.40 -5.34
C ARG A 74 -4.31 1.87 -4.02
N ALA A 75 -3.15 2.52 -4.10
CA ALA A 75 -2.51 3.06 -2.91
C ALA A 75 -3.27 4.28 -2.37
N SER A 76 -3.41 4.33 -1.05
CA SER A 76 -3.96 5.46 -0.31
C SER A 76 -3.37 5.48 1.09
N GLU A 77 -3.34 6.63 1.75
CA GLU A 77 -2.89 6.70 3.15
C GLU A 77 -4.01 6.22 4.11
N PRO A 78 -3.67 5.61 5.26
CA PRO A 78 -2.33 5.20 5.67
C PRO A 78 -1.86 3.94 4.93
N LEU A 79 -0.64 3.94 4.41
CA LEU A 79 -0.09 2.81 3.63
C LEU A 79 0.11 1.52 4.45
N HIS A 80 0.33 1.60 5.75
CA HIS A 80 0.55 0.41 6.58
C HIS A 80 -0.72 -0.14 7.23
N ARG A 81 -1.91 0.31 6.80
CA ARG A 81 -3.19 -0.20 7.29
C ARG A 81 -3.28 -1.73 7.13
N GLY A 82 -3.77 -2.38 8.19
CA GLY A 82 -3.99 -3.83 8.23
C GLY A 82 -2.72 -4.69 8.34
N LEU A 83 -1.54 -4.10 8.51
CA LEU A 83 -0.27 -4.85 8.65
C LEU A 83 0.25 -4.93 10.07
N ASP A 84 -0.34 -4.19 11.01
CA ASP A 84 0.05 -4.24 12.41
C ASP A 84 -0.85 -5.23 13.15
N PHE A 85 -0.38 -6.47 13.23
CA PHE A 85 -1.11 -7.58 13.85
C PHE A 85 -1.08 -7.55 15.39
N THR A 86 -0.38 -6.57 15.98
CA THR A 86 -0.04 -6.57 17.41
C THR A 86 -0.91 -5.65 18.26
N VAL A 87 -1.69 -4.77 17.64
CA VAL A 87 -2.56 -3.79 18.32
C VAL A 87 -3.92 -3.72 17.65
N GLN A 88 -4.97 -3.59 18.47
CA GLN A 88 -6.36 -3.50 18.01
C GLN A 88 -6.63 -2.25 17.15
N GLU A 89 -5.86 -1.18 17.37
CA GLU A 89 -5.92 0.09 16.62
C GLU A 89 -4.49 0.61 16.41
N PRO A 90 -3.81 0.26 15.31
CA PRO A 90 -2.51 0.82 15.03
C PRO A 90 -2.63 2.31 14.76
N LYS A 91 -1.94 3.12 15.58
CA LYS A 91 -1.84 4.58 15.44
C LYS A 91 -1.11 4.92 14.13
N LEU A 92 -1.84 4.97 13.02
CA LEU A 92 -1.31 5.20 11.68
C LEU A 92 -1.83 6.53 11.13
N GLY A 93 -0.95 7.23 10.43
CA GLY A 93 -1.28 8.43 9.66
C GLY A 93 -0.40 8.51 8.42
N ILE A 94 -0.09 9.72 7.97
CA ILE A 94 0.76 9.93 6.80
C ILE A 94 2.17 9.39 7.03
N GLY A 95 2.67 8.61 6.06
CA GLY A 95 4.08 8.19 5.94
C GLY A 95 4.75 8.82 4.71
N PRO A 96 6.00 8.43 4.40
CA PRO A 96 6.73 8.99 3.26
C PRO A 96 6.42 8.30 1.92
N GLY A 97 5.68 7.19 1.92
CA GLY A 97 5.53 6.33 0.74
C GLY A 97 4.76 6.98 -0.41
N MET A 98 3.57 7.56 -0.16
CA MET A 98 2.81 8.26 -1.18
C MET A 98 3.55 9.50 -1.73
N PRO A 99 4.11 10.42 -0.91
CA PRO A 99 4.81 11.57 -1.46
C PRO A 99 6.07 11.19 -2.23
N PHE A 100 6.78 10.13 -1.79
CA PHE A 100 7.88 9.55 -2.58
C PHE A 100 7.39 9.04 -3.94
N ALA A 101 6.31 8.24 -3.97
CA ALA A 101 5.78 7.66 -5.21
C ALA A 101 5.31 8.73 -6.20
N THR A 102 4.59 9.75 -5.71
CA THR A 102 4.16 10.89 -6.51
C THR A 102 5.35 11.67 -7.07
N ALA A 103 6.36 11.95 -6.25
CA ALA A 103 7.57 12.64 -6.70
C ALA A 103 8.34 11.83 -7.76
N LEU A 104 8.44 10.51 -7.57
CA LEU A 104 9.05 9.62 -8.54
C LEU A 104 8.30 9.65 -9.88
N LEU A 105 6.98 9.49 -9.87
CA LEU A 105 6.15 9.55 -11.09
C LEU A 105 6.31 10.88 -11.84
N ARG A 106 6.27 12.01 -11.12
CA ARG A 106 6.50 13.34 -11.73
C ARG A 106 7.87 13.46 -12.39
N HIS A 107 8.86 12.70 -11.92
CA HIS A 107 10.21 12.71 -12.47
C HIS A 107 10.36 11.78 -13.69
N VAL A 108 9.83 10.56 -13.61
CA VAL A 108 10.04 9.52 -14.63
C VAL A 108 8.95 9.45 -15.69
N ASP A 109 7.76 9.98 -15.42
CA ASP A 109 6.64 10.13 -16.36
C ASP A 109 6.06 11.55 -16.29
N PRO A 110 6.85 12.59 -16.63
CA PRO A 110 6.44 14.00 -16.45
C PRO A 110 5.25 14.41 -17.33
N LEU A 111 4.96 13.64 -18.38
CA LEU A 111 3.81 13.85 -19.27
C LEU A 111 2.55 13.09 -18.83
N ASN A 112 2.63 12.34 -17.72
CA ASN A 112 1.53 11.54 -17.19
C ASN A 112 0.94 10.59 -18.25
N THR A 113 1.81 9.84 -18.95
CA THR A 113 1.41 8.94 -20.03
C THR A 113 0.65 7.70 -19.53
N GLY A 114 0.74 7.38 -18.23
CA GLY A 114 0.14 6.19 -17.66
C GLY A 114 0.91 4.91 -17.98
N THR A 115 2.15 5.05 -18.44
CA THR A 115 3.05 3.93 -18.77
C THR A 115 3.97 3.54 -17.62
N VAL A 116 3.93 4.28 -16.50
CA VAL A 116 4.71 3.96 -15.31
C VAL A 116 3.79 3.68 -14.13
N THR A 117 4.07 2.61 -13.41
CA THR A 117 3.41 2.26 -12.15
C THR A 117 4.44 2.23 -11.02
N VAL A 118 4.11 2.82 -9.87
CA VAL A 118 4.88 2.65 -8.64
C VAL A 118 4.15 1.67 -7.74
N ALA A 119 4.78 0.54 -7.48
CA ALA A 119 4.25 -0.55 -6.67
C ALA A 119 4.88 -0.54 -5.27
N LEU A 120 4.13 -0.04 -4.30
CA LEU A 120 4.57 0.07 -2.91
C LEU A 120 4.33 -1.23 -2.15
N VAL A 121 5.33 -1.69 -1.42
CA VAL A 121 5.24 -2.88 -0.56
C VAL A 121 5.46 -2.41 0.89
N PRO A 122 4.39 -2.04 1.62
CA PRO A 122 4.50 -1.63 3.01
C PRO A 122 4.92 -2.83 3.87
N ALA A 123 5.95 -2.67 4.70
CA ALA A 123 6.49 -3.73 5.55
C ALA A 123 7.05 -3.20 6.88
N ALA A 124 6.87 -1.91 7.19
CA ALA A 124 7.33 -1.33 8.44
C ALA A 124 6.53 -1.81 9.65
N GLN A 125 7.21 -1.92 10.80
CA GLN A 125 6.63 -2.36 12.07
C GLN A 125 7.01 -1.39 13.19
N GLY A 126 6.02 -0.72 13.77
CA GLY A 126 6.22 0.26 14.84
C GLY A 126 6.84 -0.34 16.10
N GLY A 127 7.65 0.45 16.82
CA GLY A 127 8.25 0.01 18.09
C GLY A 127 9.37 -1.03 17.95
N THR A 128 9.78 -1.37 16.72
CA THR A 128 10.88 -2.29 16.49
C THR A 128 12.24 -1.59 16.56
N SER A 129 13.19 -2.23 17.23
CA SER A 129 14.61 -1.88 17.21
C SER A 129 15.34 -2.60 16.07
N ILE A 130 16.54 -2.14 15.71
CA ILE A 130 17.35 -2.76 14.66
C ILE A 130 17.69 -4.24 14.94
N VAL A 131 17.75 -4.67 16.21
CA VAL A 131 17.98 -6.07 16.57
C VAL A 131 16.83 -6.95 16.06
N GLN A 132 15.61 -6.46 16.09
CA GLN A 132 14.42 -7.16 15.58
C GLN A 132 14.35 -7.19 14.03
N TRP A 133 15.28 -6.54 13.34
CA TRP A 133 15.43 -6.59 11.88
C TRP A 133 16.58 -7.49 11.43
N GLN A 134 17.34 -8.07 12.36
CA GLN A 134 18.43 -8.98 12.02
C GLN A 134 17.89 -10.22 11.30
N ARG A 135 18.69 -10.71 10.34
CA ARG A 135 18.40 -11.96 9.64
C ARG A 135 18.23 -13.12 10.63
N GLY A 136 17.25 -13.97 10.37
CA GLY A 136 16.95 -15.13 11.20
C GLY A 136 15.46 -15.18 11.54
N ASN A 137 15.15 -15.64 12.76
CA ASN A 137 13.77 -15.86 13.19
C ASN A 137 13.07 -14.59 13.74
N ASN A 138 13.51 -13.40 13.33
CA ASN A 138 12.92 -12.14 13.78
C ASN A 138 11.69 -11.79 12.95
N THR A 139 10.56 -11.51 13.61
CA THR A 139 9.27 -11.27 12.94
C THR A 139 9.32 -10.15 11.90
N ALA A 140 9.98 -9.02 12.19
CA ALA A 140 10.04 -7.91 11.23
C ALA A 140 10.83 -8.28 9.96
N TYR A 141 11.93 -9.01 10.12
CA TYR A 141 12.72 -9.54 8.99
C TYR A 141 11.93 -10.57 8.17
N ILE A 142 11.25 -11.52 8.82
CA ILE A 142 10.44 -12.55 8.13
C ILE A 142 9.29 -11.90 7.35
N ASN A 143 8.56 -10.98 7.98
CA ASN A 143 7.43 -10.29 7.34
C ASN A 143 7.88 -9.47 6.13
N LEU A 144 9.04 -8.80 6.24
CA LEU A 144 9.66 -8.08 5.13
C LEU A 144 9.92 -9.00 3.93
N LEU A 145 10.58 -10.14 4.17
CA LEU A 145 10.91 -11.09 3.12
C LEU A 145 9.66 -11.69 2.49
N ALA A 146 8.70 -12.15 3.29
CA ALA A 146 7.47 -12.75 2.78
C ALA A 146 6.72 -11.80 1.83
N ARG A 147 6.69 -10.50 2.16
CA ARG A 147 6.02 -9.49 1.33
C ARG A 147 6.83 -9.12 0.09
N ALA A 148 8.15 -9.07 0.19
CA ALA A 148 9.02 -8.90 -0.98
C ALA A 148 8.90 -10.07 -1.97
N GLU A 149 8.85 -11.30 -1.47
CA GLU A 149 8.63 -12.50 -2.30
C GLU A 149 7.25 -12.50 -2.97
N ALA A 150 6.20 -12.16 -2.23
CA ALA A 150 4.85 -12.04 -2.78
C ALA A 150 4.79 -11.01 -3.92
N ALA A 151 5.41 -9.84 -3.72
CA ALA A 151 5.50 -8.81 -4.75
C ALA A 151 6.27 -9.29 -6.00
N SER A 152 7.40 -9.99 -5.81
CA SER A 152 8.22 -10.47 -6.92
C SER A 152 7.54 -11.53 -7.79
N ARG A 153 6.73 -12.42 -7.20
CA ARG A 153 6.06 -13.50 -7.95
C ARG A 153 5.00 -12.96 -8.90
N TRP A 154 4.35 -11.86 -8.56
CA TRP A 154 3.27 -11.30 -9.37
C TRP A 154 3.77 -10.82 -10.73
N PHE A 155 4.94 -10.17 -10.77
CA PHE A 155 5.58 -9.71 -12.01
C PHE A 155 6.15 -10.83 -12.89
N GLN A 156 6.17 -12.08 -12.39
CA GLN A 156 6.57 -13.24 -13.18
C GLN A 156 5.36 -13.92 -13.86
N MET A 157 4.14 -13.56 -13.47
CA MET A 157 2.89 -14.15 -13.97
C MET A 157 2.09 -13.22 -14.89
N SER A 158 2.45 -11.94 -14.95
CA SER A 158 1.89 -10.90 -15.83
C SER A 158 2.74 -10.73 -17.10
#